data_AF-A0A101HXC1-F1
#
_entry.id   AF-A0A101HXC1-F1
#
_cell.length_a   1.000
_cell.length_b   1.000
_cell.length_c   1.000
_cell.angle_alpha   90.00
_cell.angle_beta   90.00
_cell.angle_gamma   90.00
#
_symmetry.space_group_name_H-M   'P 1'
#
loop_
_entity.id
_entity.type
_entity.pdbx_description
1 polymer ?
#
loop_
_entity_poly.entity_id
_entity_poly.type
_entity_poly.pdbx_seq_one_letter_code
_entity_poly.pdbx_strand_id
1 'polypeptide(L)'
;MLSPVSDERISRLGLRNSPTDFCVAMKLSAGHTALLAADPGIDHIFIPSLIRRTRETGPSHMFCIYTEAEGFLPEDDLGLPDGKIIRPVWHLGNRKQMARSLEREFFRVGYHFTMQEIQDAFRKADASEEAFNKDIARLGDAFLETLSRNGERGYVGIGRDYVVLDPAASSSTGRMFATVRGMPYIPQVFLRHLFSRIPIDDLVENEYWEHSSEILKASIFTARHERLFPVRQMNFACGPDSIKFLMEDAIFRRAGKPFLHLLTDAQTNNAPFVTRAEAFERVASRWQPKETPLERFSFVRRSPDGVEGRRWLIPWMGNASTLGAAAAKYWGIDAVVAPTDTPESRETAERLISTETCFPLKGVIGDLISFLVREAREKGAERVCSEYLVFMPTTSGPCRFGKYAEVLALSLESLGFGRIPIVSPTTEKGYLDPKTLGITWPLMTRAGFFRDIYNSIRAADLFDDLVLRFRPYSADRGSFNKTASGRLSLLEETFRR
;
A
#
# COMPACT_ATOMS: atom_id res chain seq x y z
N MET A 1 8.35 -14.18 -28.36
CA MET A 1 6.92 -13.94 -28.70
C MET A 1 6.27 -13.26 -27.50
N LEU A 2 5.36 -12.31 -27.70
CA LEU A 2 4.55 -11.74 -26.61
C LEU A 2 3.27 -12.57 -26.44
N SER A 3 2.74 -12.67 -25.21
CA SER A 3 1.42 -13.24 -25.02
C SER A 3 0.36 -12.39 -25.74
N PRO A 4 -0.77 -12.99 -26.18
CA PRO A 4 -1.84 -12.22 -26.82
C PRO A 4 -2.48 -11.24 -25.83
N VAL A 5 -3.25 -10.28 -26.35
CA VAL A 5 -4.03 -9.36 -25.50
C VAL A 5 -4.97 -10.16 -24.59
N SER A 6 -5.06 -9.75 -23.32
CA SER A 6 -5.94 -10.39 -22.35
C SER A 6 -7.38 -10.42 -22.82
N ASP A 7 -7.97 -11.62 -22.81
CA ASP A 7 -9.34 -11.90 -23.17
C ASP A 7 -10.04 -12.69 -22.05
N GLU A 8 -11.33 -13.01 -22.24
CA GLU A 8 -12.10 -13.78 -21.28
C GLU A 8 -11.54 -15.21 -21.09
N ARG A 9 -10.92 -15.77 -22.12
CA ARG A 9 -10.33 -17.12 -22.08
C ARG A 9 -9.10 -17.13 -21.18
N ILE A 10 -8.20 -16.16 -21.30
CA ILE A 10 -7.03 -15.98 -20.43
C ILE A 10 -7.49 -15.71 -19.00
N SER A 11 -8.49 -14.85 -18.81
CA SER A 11 -9.06 -14.57 -17.48
C SER A 11 -9.58 -15.85 -16.82
N ARG A 12 -10.33 -16.68 -17.57
CA ARG A 12 -10.81 -17.99 -17.11
C ARG A 12 -9.68 -18.98 -16.82
N LEU A 13 -8.62 -19.01 -17.62
CA LEU A 13 -7.42 -19.82 -17.34
C LEU A 13 -6.74 -19.36 -16.05
N GLY A 14 -6.60 -18.06 -15.85
CA GLY A 14 -6.02 -17.48 -14.66
C GLY A 14 -6.73 -17.89 -13.38
N LEU A 15 -8.06 -17.78 -13.39
CA LEU A 15 -8.92 -18.17 -12.27
C LEU A 15 -8.81 -19.66 -11.93
N ARG A 16 -8.72 -20.53 -12.95
CA ARG A 16 -8.59 -21.98 -12.75
C ARG A 16 -7.24 -22.38 -12.16
N ASN A 17 -6.19 -21.60 -12.45
CA ASN A 17 -4.82 -21.88 -12.06
C ASN A 17 -4.30 -20.94 -10.96
N SER A 18 -5.21 -20.36 -10.17
CA SER A 18 -4.86 -19.54 -9.01
C SER A 18 -5.49 -20.17 -7.77
N PRO A 19 -4.77 -21.06 -7.05
CA PRO A 19 -5.32 -21.74 -5.87
C PRO A 19 -5.54 -20.77 -4.71
N THR A 20 -4.74 -19.69 -4.66
CA THR A 20 -4.89 -18.58 -3.71
C THR A 20 -5.72 -17.46 -4.33
N ASP A 21 -6.51 -16.76 -3.51
CA ASP A 21 -7.28 -15.60 -3.96
C ASP A 21 -6.37 -14.37 -4.19
N PHE A 22 -5.66 -14.37 -5.32
CA PHE A 22 -4.83 -13.24 -5.73
C PHE A 22 -5.64 -12.09 -6.34
N CYS A 23 -5.00 -10.93 -6.46
CA CYS A 23 -5.57 -9.83 -7.23
C CYS A 23 -5.67 -10.20 -8.72
N VAL A 24 -6.56 -9.51 -9.44
CA VAL A 24 -6.85 -9.80 -10.86
C VAL A 24 -5.59 -9.85 -11.72
N ALA A 25 -4.62 -8.96 -11.50
CA ALA A 25 -3.39 -8.93 -12.29
C ALA A 25 -2.57 -10.22 -12.18
N MET A 26 -2.50 -10.79 -10.98
CA MET A 26 -1.80 -12.07 -10.77
C MET A 26 -2.59 -13.24 -11.37
N LYS A 27 -3.92 -13.20 -11.31
CA LYS A 27 -4.77 -14.17 -12.01
C LYS A 27 -4.53 -14.08 -13.52
N LEU A 28 -4.47 -12.89 -14.09
CA LEU A 28 -4.14 -12.71 -15.52
C LEU A 28 -2.74 -13.22 -15.85
N SER A 29 -1.75 -12.92 -15.01
CA SER A 29 -0.39 -13.44 -15.14
C SER A 29 -0.35 -14.97 -15.16
N ALA A 30 -1.03 -15.63 -14.21
CA ALA A 30 -1.20 -17.09 -14.21
C ALA A 30 -1.90 -17.61 -15.47
N GLY A 31 -2.92 -16.89 -15.97
CA GLY A 31 -3.64 -17.25 -17.20
C GLY A 31 -2.79 -17.15 -18.46
N HIS A 32 -1.98 -16.10 -18.57
CA HIS A 32 -1.00 -15.93 -19.64
C HIS A 32 0.07 -17.01 -19.57
N THR A 33 0.61 -17.29 -18.38
CA THR A 33 1.61 -18.35 -18.18
C THR A 33 1.04 -19.71 -18.56
N ALA A 34 -0.18 -20.05 -18.12
CA ALA A 34 -0.84 -21.31 -18.47
C ALA A 34 -1.05 -21.45 -19.98
N LEU A 35 -1.45 -20.36 -20.65
CA LEU A 35 -1.61 -20.35 -22.10
C LEU A 35 -0.29 -20.63 -22.82
N LEU A 36 0.78 -19.93 -22.44
CA LEU A 36 2.10 -20.11 -23.06
C LEU A 36 2.70 -21.47 -22.72
N ALA A 37 2.49 -21.97 -21.51
CA ALA A 37 3.02 -23.27 -21.07
C ALA A 37 2.40 -24.44 -21.84
N ALA A 38 1.15 -24.31 -22.28
CA ALA A 38 0.44 -25.31 -23.06
C ALA A 38 0.90 -25.39 -24.53
N ASP A 39 1.63 -24.38 -25.03
CA ASP A 39 2.18 -24.38 -26.37
C ASP A 39 3.51 -25.15 -26.41
N PRO A 40 3.60 -26.29 -27.12
CA PRO A 40 4.83 -27.07 -27.21
C PRO A 40 5.94 -26.35 -28.00
N GLY A 41 5.61 -25.30 -28.76
CA GLY A 41 6.59 -24.46 -29.46
C GLY A 41 7.26 -23.39 -28.59
N ILE A 42 6.91 -23.31 -27.30
CA ILE A 42 7.50 -22.36 -26.36
C ILE A 42 8.41 -23.12 -25.39
N ASP A 43 9.73 -22.94 -25.52
CA ASP A 43 10.70 -23.57 -24.62
C ASP A 43 10.71 -22.92 -23.23
N HIS A 44 10.66 -21.58 -23.20
CA HIS A 44 10.78 -20.79 -21.98
C HIS A 44 9.81 -19.60 -21.97
N ILE A 45 9.32 -19.24 -20.78
CA ILE A 45 8.48 -18.07 -20.53
C ILE A 45 9.28 -17.09 -19.67
N PHE A 46 9.43 -15.86 -20.15
CA PHE A 46 10.19 -14.82 -19.46
C PHE A 46 9.30 -14.02 -18.51
N ILE A 47 9.52 -14.15 -17.19
CA ILE A 47 8.73 -13.48 -16.15
C ILE A 47 9.69 -12.92 -15.09
N PRO A 48 10.15 -11.66 -15.24
CA PRO A 48 11.09 -11.06 -14.29
C PRO A 48 10.41 -10.75 -12.95
N SER A 49 11.12 -10.99 -11.85
CA SER A 49 10.69 -10.59 -10.50
C SER A 49 11.15 -9.17 -10.21
N LEU A 50 10.25 -8.19 -10.32
CA LEU A 50 10.56 -6.78 -10.05
C LEU A 50 10.55 -6.53 -8.54
N ILE A 51 11.72 -6.28 -7.94
CA ILE A 51 11.84 -6.07 -6.49
C ILE A 51 11.71 -4.60 -6.11
N ARG A 52 12.50 -3.76 -6.77
CA ARG A 52 12.55 -2.32 -6.47
C ARG A 52 13.02 -1.49 -7.64
N ARG A 53 12.70 -0.19 -7.60
CA ARG A 53 13.34 0.86 -8.39
C ARG A 53 14.37 1.58 -7.51
N THR A 54 15.63 1.38 -7.85
CA THR A 54 16.76 2.13 -7.32
C THR A 54 16.77 3.52 -7.94
N ARG A 55 16.98 4.54 -7.08
CA ARG A 55 16.99 5.95 -7.46
C ARG A 55 18.34 6.56 -7.09
N GLU A 56 18.81 7.52 -7.88
CA GLU A 56 20.05 8.24 -7.58
C GLU A 56 19.91 9.14 -6.35
N THR A 57 18.72 9.74 -6.20
CA THR A 57 18.36 10.62 -5.08
C THR A 57 17.07 10.16 -4.43
N GLY A 58 17.02 10.21 -3.09
CA GLY A 58 15.87 9.79 -2.30
C GLY A 58 15.83 8.28 -2.02
N PRO A 59 14.82 7.81 -1.26
CA PRO A 59 14.67 6.40 -0.96
C PRO A 59 14.33 5.59 -2.22
N SER A 60 14.80 4.34 -2.28
CA SER A 60 14.35 3.42 -3.32
C SER A 60 12.88 3.05 -3.10
N HIS A 61 12.12 2.90 -4.18
CA HIS A 61 10.77 2.36 -4.11
C HIS A 61 10.77 0.86 -4.39
N MET A 62 9.82 0.14 -3.85
CA MET A 62 9.58 -1.28 -4.04
C MET A 62 8.29 -1.52 -4.81
N PHE A 63 8.21 -2.70 -5.39
CA PHE A 63 6.98 -3.18 -6.01
C PHE A 63 6.05 -3.79 -4.94
N CYS A 64 4.85 -4.23 -5.34
CA CYS A 64 4.02 -4.97 -4.40
C CYS A 64 4.55 -6.40 -4.28
N ILE A 65 4.38 -7.03 -3.12
CA ILE A 65 4.89 -8.38 -2.84
C ILE A 65 4.51 -9.42 -3.91
N TYR A 66 3.35 -9.26 -4.56
CA TYR A 66 2.93 -10.15 -5.64
C TYR A 66 3.72 -9.96 -6.93
N THR A 67 4.02 -8.71 -7.33
CA THR A 67 4.91 -8.44 -8.46
C THR A 67 6.33 -8.91 -8.16
N GLU A 68 6.79 -8.78 -6.91
CA GLU A 68 8.10 -9.29 -6.49
C GLU A 68 8.19 -10.82 -6.66
N ALA A 69 7.10 -11.54 -6.40
CA ALA A 69 6.99 -12.99 -6.48
C ALA A 69 6.47 -13.52 -7.82
N GLU A 70 6.17 -12.66 -8.80
CA GLU A 70 5.45 -13.05 -10.03
C GLU A 70 6.18 -14.11 -10.86
N GLY A 71 7.51 -14.09 -10.88
CA GLY A 71 8.29 -15.14 -11.56
C GLY A 71 8.13 -16.52 -10.93
N PHE A 72 7.80 -16.61 -9.64
CA PHE A 72 7.76 -17.86 -8.87
C PHE A 72 6.36 -18.44 -8.72
N LEU A 73 5.34 -17.58 -8.52
CA LEU A 73 3.99 -18.04 -8.20
C LEU A 73 3.38 -18.91 -9.33
N PRO A 74 3.35 -18.47 -10.60
CA PRO A 74 2.79 -19.27 -11.68
C PRO A 74 3.58 -20.55 -11.97
N GLU A 75 4.89 -20.57 -11.69
CA GLU A 75 5.71 -21.79 -11.84
C GLU A 75 5.22 -22.89 -10.90
N ASP A 76 5.05 -22.53 -9.63
CA ASP A 76 4.63 -23.44 -8.56
C ASP A 76 3.14 -23.79 -8.67
N ASP A 77 2.28 -22.80 -8.89
CA ASP A 77 0.82 -22.97 -9.01
C ASP A 77 0.41 -23.86 -10.21
N LEU A 78 1.19 -23.82 -11.30
CA LEU A 78 0.96 -24.64 -12.50
C LEU A 78 1.76 -25.95 -12.51
N GLY A 79 2.68 -26.15 -11.56
CA GLY A 79 3.57 -27.32 -11.53
C GLY A 79 4.46 -27.41 -12.77
N LEU A 80 5.01 -26.28 -13.24
CA LEU A 80 5.85 -26.24 -14.43
C LEU A 80 7.22 -26.90 -14.17
N PRO A 81 7.82 -27.56 -15.17
CA PRO A 81 9.14 -28.15 -15.01
C PRO A 81 10.22 -27.08 -14.83
N ASP A 82 11.29 -27.44 -14.11
CA ASP A 82 12.43 -26.53 -13.94
C ASP A 82 12.98 -26.09 -15.30
N GLY A 83 13.25 -24.80 -15.39
CA GLY A 83 13.70 -24.14 -16.61
C GLY A 83 12.58 -23.66 -17.54
N LYS A 84 11.31 -24.02 -17.34
CA LYS A 84 10.20 -23.49 -18.16
C LYS A 84 10.02 -21.97 -17.97
N ILE A 85 10.30 -21.44 -16.78
CA ILE A 85 10.28 -20.01 -16.50
C ILE A 85 11.72 -19.48 -16.43
N ILE A 86 12.00 -18.36 -17.10
CA ILE A 86 13.20 -17.54 -16.94
C ILE A 86 12.80 -16.34 -16.07
N ARG A 87 13.29 -16.29 -14.82
CA ARG A 87 12.81 -15.35 -13.80
C ARG A 87 13.95 -14.57 -13.14
N PRO A 88 14.58 -13.64 -13.87
CA PRO A 88 15.63 -12.81 -13.27
C PRO A 88 15.02 -11.89 -12.21
N VAL A 89 15.78 -11.68 -11.14
CA VAL A 89 15.46 -10.71 -10.09
C VAL A 89 15.91 -9.33 -10.54
N TRP A 90 14.96 -8.40 -10.68
CA TRP A 90 15.20 -7.08 -11.23
C TRP A 90 15.12 -5.99 -10.16
N HIS A 91 16.21 -5.24 -10.06
CA HIS A 91 16.26 -3.96 -9.39
C HIS A 91 16.38 -2.87 -10.47
N LEU A 92 15.24 -2.31 -10.89
CA LEU A 92 15.20 -1.27 -11.92
C LEU A 92 16.10 -0.09 -11.51
N GLY A 93 16.85 0.47 -12.48
CA GLY A 93 17.88 1.46 -12.20
C GLY A 93 19.24 0.89 -11.77
N ASN A 94 19.34 -0.42 -11.48
CA ASN A 94 20.62 -1.10 -11.20
C ASN A 94 21.00 -2.06 -12.32
N ARG A 95 21.45 -1.50 -13.44
CA ARG A 95 21.78 -2.27 -14.66
C ARG A 95 22.76 -3.42 -14.44
N LYS A 96 23.78 -3.21 -13.61
CA LYS A 96 24.80 -4.22 -13.31
C LYS A 96 24.21 -5.43 -12.58
N GLN A 97 23.32 -5.20 -11.61
CA GLN A 97 22.62 -6.27 -10.91
C GLN A 97 21.67 -7.01 -11.85
N MET A 98 20.88 -6.29 -12.65
CA MET A 98 19.93 -6.90 -13.59
C MET A 98 20.65 -7.77 -14.62
N ALA A 99 21.78 -7.31 -15.16
CA ALA A 99 22.56 -8.06 -16.15
C ALA A 99 23.12 -9.36 -15.57
N ARG A 100 23.67 -9.31 -14.34
CA ARG A 100 24.14 -10.50 -13.63
C ARG A 100 23.02 -11.48 -13.31
N SER A 101 21.84 -10.99 -12.92
CA SER A 101 20.70 -11.87 -12.66
C SER A 101 20.22 -12.55 -13.94
N LEU A 102 20.20 -11.81 -15.05
CA LEU A 102 19.77 -12.33 -16.34
C LEU A 102 20.77 -13.36 -16.90
N GLU A 103 22.07 -13.09 -16.80
CA GLU A 103 23.15 -14.03 -17.16
C GLU A 103 23.00 -15.36 -16.43
N ARG A 104 22.78 -15.33 -15.11
CA ARG A 104 22.59 -16.55 -14.30
C ARG A 104 21.35 -17.34 -14.72
N GLU A 105 20.24 -16.66 -14.99
CA GLU A 105 19.01 -17.33 -15.40
C GLU A 105 19.14 -17.95 -16.79
N PHE A 106 19.81 -17.27 -17.73
CA PHE A 106 20.12 -17.86 -19.03
C PHE A 106 21.05 -19.07 -18.90
N PHE A 107 22.08 -18.98 -18.06
CA PHE A 107 22.97 -20.12 -17.80
C PHE A 107 22.21 -21.31 -17.21
N ARG A 108 21.28 -21.07 -16.26
CA ARG A 108 20.43 -22.10 -15.65
C ARG A 108 19.63 -22.88 -16.69
N VAL A 109 19.11 -22.20 -17.72
CA VAL A 109 18.32 -22.83 -18.79
C VAL A 109 19.15 -23.23 -20.01
N GLY A 110 20.49 -23.22 -19.90
CA GLY A 110 21.40 -23.76 -20.92
C GLY A 110 21.91 -22.76 -21.96
N TYR A 111 21.53 -21.47 -21.87
CA TYR A 111 22.05 -20.43 -22.77
C TYR A 111 23.28 -19.74 -22.19
N HIS A 112 24.22 -19.44 -23.06
CA HIS A 112 25.48 -18.80 -22.68
C HIS A 112 25.59 -17.47 -23.41
N PHE A 113 25.42 -16.37 -22.68
CA PHE A 113 25.58 -15.02 -23.19
C PHE A 113 26.68 -14.32 -22.39
N THR A 114 27.49 -13.55 -23.10
CA THR A 114 28.48 -12.68 -22.46
C THR A 114 27.79 -11.50 -21.79
N MET A 115 28.42 -10.98 -20.72
CA MET A 115 27.96 -9.75 -20.09
C MET A 115 27.85 -8.58 -21.09
N GLN A 116 28.73 -8.52 -22.10
CA GLN A 116 28.69 -7.46 -23.11
C GLN A 116 27.42 -7.56 -23.98
N GLU A 117 27.06 -8.75 -24.44
CA GLU A 117 25.83 -8.96 -25.23
C GLU A 117 24.57 -8.56 -24.44
N ILE A 118 24.53 -8.89 -23.14
CA ILE A 118 23.42 -8.51 -22.26
C ILE A 118 23.35 -6.98 -22.10
N GLN A 119 24.50 -6.31 -21.91
CA GLN A 119 24.53 -4.84 -21.82
C GLN A 119 24.11 -4.19 -23.14
N ASP A 120 24.49 -4.76 -24.28
CA ASP A 120 24.09 -4.26 -25.60
C ASP A 120 22.58 -4.42 -25.83
N ALA A 121 22.00 -5.54 -25.39
CA ALA A 121 20.55 -5.76 -25.40
C ALA A 121 19.82 -4.73 -24.54
N PHE A 122 20.31 -4.45 -23.33
CA PHE A 122 19.74 -3.40 -22.47
C PHE A 122 19.80 -2.03 -23.12
N ARG A 123 20.92 -1.64 -23.75
CA ARG A 123 21.01 -0.34 -24.46
C ARG A 123 19.96 -0.20 -25.57
N LYS A 124 19.70 -1.27 -26.32
CA LYS A 124 18.64 -1.31 -27.35
C LYS A 124 17.24 -1.21 -26.73
N ALA A 125 17.03 -1.89 -25.60
CA ALA A 125 15.78 -1.84 -24.85
C ALA A 125 15.51 -0.43 -24.30
N ASP A 126 16.49 0.24 -23.69
CA ASP A 126 16.34 1.60 -23.15
C ASP A 126 15.97 2.59 -24.27
N ALA A 127 16.66 2.52 -25.42
CA ALA A 127 16.38 3.41 -26.55
C ALA A 127 14.95 3.21 -27.09
N SER A 128 14.47 1.95 -27.10
CA SER A 128 13.11 1.62 -27.52
C SER A 128 12.07 2.10 -26.51
N GLU A 129 12.34 1.94 -25.21
CA GLU A 129 11.50 2.46 -24.13
C GLU A 129 11.43 3.98 -24.14
N GLU A 130 12.56 4.67 -24.35
CA GLU A 130 12.60 6.13 -24.46
C GLU A 130 11.78 6.64 -25.66
N ALA A 131 11.93 6.01 -26.82
CA ALA A 131 11.14 6.34 -28.00
C ALA A 131 9.64 6.13 -27.76
N PHE A 132 9.26 4.98 -27.19
CA PHE A 132 7.87 4.70 -26.82
C PHE A 132 7.30 5.73 -25.85
N ASN A 133 8.06 6.09 -24.80
CA ASN A 133 7.65 7.08 -23.82
C ASN A 133 7.47 8.49 -24.42
N LYS A 134 8.29 8.85 -25.42
CA LYS A 134 8.10 10.10 -26.19
C LYS A 134 6.82 10.06 -27.02
N ASP A 135 6.50 8.92 -27.63
CA ASP A 135 5.32 8.76 -28.47
C ASP A 135 4.03 8.87 -27.66
N ILE A 136 3.95 8.21 -26.51
CA ILE A 136 2.78 8.32 -25.62
C ILE A 136 2.65 9.72 -25.01
N ALA A 137 3.77 10.40 -24.72
CA ALA A 137 3.74 11.79 -24.23
C ALA A 137 3.15 12.74 -25.29
N ARG A 138 3.54 12.58 -26.56
CA ARG A 138 2.97 13.35 -27.69
C ARG A 138 1.45 13.14 -27.81
N LEU A 139 0.96 11.91 -27.60
CA LEU A 139 -0.48 11.63 -27.59
C LEU A 139 -1.18 12.30 -26.40
N GLY A 140 -0.54 12.34 -25.23
CA GLY A 140 -1.02 13.08 -24.07
C GLY A 140 -1.14 14.58 -24.31
N ASP A 141 -0.11 15.20 -24.91
CA ASP A 141 -0.12 16.63 -25.24
C ASP A 141 -1.22 16.96 -26.25
N ALA A 142 -1.34 16.17 -27.33
CA ALA A 142 -2.39 16.35 -28.33
C ALA A 142 -3.81 16.21 -27.74
N PHE A 143 -3.99 15.31 -26.76
CA PHE A 143 -5.25 15.18 -26.03
C PHE A 143 -5.58 16.45 -25.24
N LEU A 144 -4.61 17.00 -24.50
CA LEU A 144 -4.82 18.24 -23.73
C LEU A 144 -5.07 19.47 -24.62
N GLU A 145 -4.36 19.58 -25.75
CA GLU A 145 -4.59 20.63 -26.74
C GLU A 145 -6.01 20.57 -27.31
N THR A 146 -6.49 19.36 -27.60
CA THR A 146 -7.86 19.15 -28.11
C THR A 146 -8.90 19.58 -27.08
N LEU A 147 -8.72 19.21 -25.80
CA LEU A 147 -9.61 19.65 -24.72
C LEU A 147 -9.63 21.17 -24.57
N SER A 148 -8.46 21.80 -24.62
CA SER A 148 -8.33 23.26 -24.52
C SER A 148 -9.04 23.96 -25.68
N ARG A 149 -8.79 23.52 -26.91
CA ARG A 149 -9.41 24.08 -28.13
C ARG A 149 -10.92 23.97 -28.13
N ASN A 150 -11.47 22.85 -27.67
CA ASN A 150 -12.91 22.60 -27.70
C ASN A 150 -13.64 23.09 -26.44
N GLY A 151 -12.91 23.53 -25.41
CA GLY A 151 -13.50 23.86 -24.10
C GLY A 151 -14.08 22.65 -23.37
N GLU A 152 -13.60 21.45 -23.68
CA GLU A 152 -14.10 20.18 -23.15
C GLU A 152 -13.43 19.80 -21.82
N ARG A 153 -14.08 18.89 -21.08
CA ARG A 153 -13.51 18.26 -19.90
C ARG A 153 -12.92 16.90 -20.28
N GLY A 154 -11.78 16.58 -19.68
CA GLY A 154 -11.11 15.29 -19.84
C GLY A 154 -11.23 14.42 -18.60
N TYR A 155 -11.29 13.11 -18.81
CA TYR A 155 -11.37 12.10 -17.77
C TYR A 155 -10.08 11.28 -17.74
N VAL A 156 -9.36 11.34 -16.63
CA VAL A 156 -8.06 10.68 -16.47
C VAL A 156 -8.25 9.35 -15.78
N GLY A 157 -7.95 8.26 -16.48
CA GLY A 157 -7.85 6.92 -15.90
C GLY A 157 -6.67 6.82 -14.96
N ILE A 158 -6.93 6.86 -13.66
CA ILE A 158 -5.90 6.77 -12.62
C ILE A 158 -5.90 5.35 -12.07
N GLY A 159 -4.72 4.77 -11.92
CA GLY A 159 -4.54 3.41 -11.43
C GLY A 159 -3.22 2.85 -11.88
N ARG A 160 -3.00 1.56 -11.61
CA ARG A 160 -1.78 0.89 -12.08
C ARG A 160 -1.88 0.68 -13.58
N ASP A 161 -0.75 0.71 -14.26
CA ASP A 161 -0.68 0.62 -15.72
C ASP A 161 -1.44 -0.61 -16.24
N TYR A 162 -1.25 -1.77 -15.61
CA TYR A 162 -1.98 -3.00 -15.95
C TYR A 162 -3.49 -2.95 -15.67
N VAL A 163 -3.97 -2.04 -14.81
CA VAL A 163 -5.41 -1.88 -14.52
C VAL A 163 -6.06 -0.94 -15.53
N VAL A 164 -5.36 0.10 -15.97
CA VAL A 164 -5.94 1.15 -16.83
C VAL A 164 -5.72 0.89 -18.32
N LEU A 165 -4.81 -0.02 -18.68
CA LEU A 165 -4.46 -0.34 -20.07
C LEU A 165 -4.94 -1.72 -20.53
N ASP A 166 -4.98 -2.72 -19.65
CA ASP A 166 -5.37 -4.09 -20.04
C ASP A 166 -6.90 -4.19 -20.20
N PRO A 167 -7.43 -4.68 -21.34
CA PRO A 167 -8.86 -4.74 -21.58
C PRO A 167 -9.64 -5.63 -20.61
N ALA A 168 -9.04 -6.72 -20.11
CA ALA A 168 -9.67 -7.61 -19.14
C ALA A 168 -9.59 -7.03 -17.74
N ALA A 169 -8.41 -6.53 -17.32
CA ALA A 169 -8.24 -5.95 -15.99
C ALA A 169 -9.03 -4.66 -15.79
N SER A 170 -9.17 -3.84 -16.84
CA SER A 170 -9.94 -2.58 -16.83
C SER A 170 -11.43 -2.78 -17.06
N SER A 171 -11.87 -4.01 -17.38
CA SER A 171 -13.16 -4.28 -18.01
C SER A 171 -13.43 -3.34 -19.20
N SER A 172 -12.41 -3.00 -20.00
CA SER A 172 -12.52 -2.07 -21.13
C SER A 172 -13.14 -0.70 -20.78
N THR A 173 -12.91 -0.22 -19.55
CA THR A 173 -13.46 1.05 -19.04
C THR A 173 -13.10 2.23 -19.96
N GLY A 174 -11.86 2.27 -20.49
CA GLY A 174 -11.45 3.34 -21.41
C GLY A 174 -12.32 3.45 -22.67
N ARG A 175 -12.65 2.31 -23.31
CA ARG A 175 -13.56 2.28 -24.47
C ARG A 175 -14.98 2.67 -24.09
N MET A 176 -15.42 2.29 -22.89
CA MET A 176 -16.73 2.66 -22.37
C MET A 176 -16.85 4.19 -22.19
N PHE A 177 -15.85 4.85 -21.60
CA PHE A 177 -15.83 6.32 -21.54
C PHE A 177 -15.73 6.97 -22.94
N ALA A 178 -14.73 6.60 -23.73
CA ALA A 178 -14.46 7.29 -24.98
C ALA A 178 -15.52 7.04 -26.06
N THR A 179 -15.88 5.77 -26.30
CA THR A 179 -16.74 5.38 -27.43
C THR A 179 -18.21 5.32 -27.07
N VAL A 180 -18.56 4.79 -25.88
CA VAL A 180 -19.97 4.62 -25.50
C VAL A 180 -20.54 5.91 -24.92
N ARG A 181 -19.75 6.66 -24.14
CA ARG A 181 -20.19 7.91 -23.51
C ARG A 181 -19.83 9.18 -24.27
N GLY A 182 -18.87 9.12 -25.20
CA GLY A 182 -18.31 10.31 -25.83
C GLY A 182 -17.55 11.21 -24.84
N MET A 183 -17.07 10.64 -23.73
CA MET A 183 -16.32 11.36 -22.70
C MET A 183 -14.82 11.25 -23.04
N PRO A 184 -14.12 12.36 -23.35
CA PRO A 184 -12.69 12.32 -23.65
C PRO A 184 -11.92 11.68 -22.51
N TYR A 185 -11.30 10.53 -22.75
CA TYR A 185 -10.68 9.72 -21.71
C TYR A 185 -9.24 9.40 -22.07
N ILE A 186 -8.34 9.49 -21.08
CA ILE A 186 -6.93 9.15 -21.24
C ILE A 186 -6.37 8.45 -19.98
N PRO A 187 -5.68 7.32 -20.11
CA PRO A 187 -4.95 6.72 -18.98
C PRO A 187 -3.80 7.62 -18.50
N GLN A 188 -3.53 7.64 -17.20
CA GLN A 188 -2.52 8.52 -16.58
C GLN A 188 -1.12 8.38 -17.19
N VAL A 189 -0.76 7.20 -17.72
CA VAL A 189 0.57 6.92 -18.27
C VAL A 189 0.94 7.85 -19.44
N PHE A 190 -0.05 8.31 -20.22
CA PHE A 190 0.14 9.24 -21.33
C PHE A 190 0.44 10.68 -20.86
N LEU A 191 0.19 10.97 -19.58
CA LEU A 191 0.43 12.28 -18.97
C LEU A 191 1.63 12.27 -18.01
N ARG A 192 2.36 11.15 -17.92
CA ARG A 192 3.46 10.94 -16.95
C ARG A 192 4.54 12.00 -17.06
N HIS A 193 4.88 12.47 -18.26
CA HIS A 193 5.87 13.53 -18.46
C HIS A 193 5.50 14.84 -17.77
N LEU A 194 4.20 15.12 -17.59
CA LEU A 194 3.70 16.36 -16.98
C LEU A 194 3.73 16.35 -15.45
N PHE A 195 3.64 15.17 -14.83
CA PHE A 195 3.58 15.05 -13.37
C PHE A 195 4.78 14.34 -12.74
N SER A 196 5.69 13.79 -13.54
CA SER A 196 6.89 13.07 -13.08
C SER A 196 7.73 13.83 -12.05
N ARG A 197 7.75 15.18 -12.15
CA ARG A 197 8.52 16.09 -11.29
C ARG A 197 7.83 16.48 -9.98
N ILE A 198 6.61 16.03 -9.72
CA ILE A 198 5.96 16.28 -8.43
C ILE A 198 6.81 15.61 -7.32
N PRO A 199 7.26 16.35 -6.30
CA PRO A 199 8.17 15.88 -5.27
C PRO A 199 7.42 15.04 -4.23
N ILE A 200 6.99 13.85 -4.62
CA ILE A 200 6.12 13.00 -3.80
C ILE A 200 6.74 12.64 -2.45
N ASP A 201 8.07 12.48 -2.39
CA ASP A 201 8.80 12.12 -1.16
C ASP A 201 8.78 13.25 -0.12
N ASP A 202 8.61 14.50 -0.57
CA ASP A 202 8.45 15.67 0.30
C ASP A 202 6.99 15.85 0.76
N LEU A 203 6.05 15.25 0.04
CA LEU A 203 4.62 15.34 0.32
C LEU A 203 4.10 14.16 1.12
N VAL A 204 4.71 12.98 1.00
CA VAL A 204 4.24 11.75 1.62
C VAL A 204 5.42 11.07 2.31
N GLU A 205 5.33 11.00 3.64
CA GLU A 205 6.31 10.26 4.42
C GLU A 205 6.30 8.77 4.07
N ASN A 206 7.48 8.17 4.06
CA ASN A 206 7.64 6.72 3.92
C ASN A 206 6.95 6.15 2.67
N GLU A 207 6.80 6.93 1.58
CA GLU A 207 6.30 6.36 0.33
C GLU A 207 7.33 5.42 -0.27
N TYR A 208 6.98 4.14 -0.34
CA TYR A 208 7.88 3.10 -0.85
C TYR A 208 7.23 2.25 -1.92
N TRP A 209 5.94 2.40 -2.26
CA TRP A 209 5.39 1.65 -3.38
C TRP A 209 5.51 2.44 -4.67
N GLU A 210 6.27 1.89 -5.63
CA GLU A 210 6.57 2.53 -6.90
C GLU A 210 5.31 2.97 -7.65
N HIS A 211 4.36 2.05 -7.82
CA HIS A 211 3.11 2.35 -8.50
C HIS A 211 2.23 3.33 -7.72
N SER A 212 2.24 3.26 -6.39
CA SER A 212 1.48 4.20 -5.56
C SER A 212 2.03 5.61 -5.65
N SER A 213 3.36 5.76 -5.69
CA SER A 213 4.03 7.03 -5.94
C SER A 213 3.54 7.68 -7.24
N GLU A 214 3.52 6.91 -8.34
CA GLU A 214 3.03 7.39 -9.64
C GLU A 214 1.54 7.74 -9.64
N ILE A 215 0.70 6.91 -9.02
CA ILE A 215 -0.74 7.17 -8.85
C ILE A 215 -0.97 8.46 -8.05
N LEU A 216 -0.23 8.69 -6.96
CA LEU A 216 -0.38 9.90 -6.15
C LEU A 216 0.05 11.16 -6.91
N LYS A 217 1.14 11.11 -7.68
CA LYS A 217 1.53 12.23 -8.56
C LYS A 217 0.45 12.53 -9.60
N ALA A 218 -0.09 11.49 -10.26
CA ALA A 218 -1.18 11.65 -11.22
C ALA A 218 -2.44 12.23 -10.55
N SER A 219 -2.76 11.80 -9.33
CA SER A 219 -3.88 12.33 -8.54
C SER A 219 -3.69 13.80 -8.18
N ILE A 220 -2.51 14.21 -7.72
CA ILE A 220 -2.21 15.62 -7.41
C ILE A 220 -2.27 16.48 -8.67
N PHE A 221 -1.67 16.02 -9.77
CA PHE A 221 -1.73 16.72 -11.06
C PHE A 221 -3.18 16.91 -11.51
N THR A 222 -3.96 15.83 -11.52
CA THR A 222 -5.36 15.85 -11.92
C THR A 222 -6.19 16.73 -10.97
N ALA A 223 -5.93 16.70 -9.67
CA ALA A 223 -6.61 17.54 -8.68
C ALA A 223 -6.38 19.04 -8.96
N ARG A 224 -5.17 19.42 -9.39
CA ARG A 224 -4.81 20.82 -9.68
C ARG A 224 -5.21 21.29 -11.09
N HIS A 225 -5.41 20.38 -12.04
CA HIS A 225 -5.69 20.75 -13.42
C HIS A 225 -7.14 21.20 -13.65
N GLU A 226 -7.37 22.35 -14.27
CA GLU A 226 -8.71 22.98 -14.39
C GLU A 226 -9.76 22.16 -15.17
N ARG A 227 -9.35 21.33 -16.15
CA ARG A 227 -10.28 20.56 -17.00
C ARG A 227 -10.23 19.04 -16.85
N LEU A 228 -9.35 18.51 -15.99
CA LEU A 228 -9.17 17.06 -15.85
C LEU A 228 -9.87 16.54 -14.59
N PHE A 229 -10.57 15.42 -14.75
CA PHE A 229 -11.34 14.76 -13.71
C PHE A 229 -10.88 13.31 -13.51
N PRO A 230 -10.63 12.88 -12.27
CA PRO A 230 -10.09 11.56 -11.98
C PRO A 230 -11.14 10.45 -12.10
N VAL A 231 -10.77 9.37 -12.79
CA VAL A 231 -11.50 8.09 -12.81
C VAL A 231 -10.54 7.03 -12.26
N ARG A 232 -10.61 6.78 -10.95
CA ARG A 232 -9.79 5.78 -10.29
C ARG A 232 -10.31 4.39 -10.58
N GLN A 233 -9.48 3.58 -11.24
CA GLN A 233 -9.75 2.17 -11.50
C GLN A 233 -8.89 1.30 -10.60
N MET A 234 -9.53 0.37 -9.89
CA MET A 234 -8.90 -0.57 -8.99
C MET A 234 -9.37 -1.98 -9.30
N ASN A 235 -8.50 -2.96 -9.11
CA ASN A 235 -8.91 -4.37 -9.12
C ASN A 235 -9.14 -4.88 -7.71
N PHE A 236 -10.09 -5.80 -7.59
CA PHE A 236 -10.35 -6.52 -6.35
C PHE A 236 -9.06 -7.19 -5.81
N ALA A 237 -8.98 -7.28 -4.48
CA ALA A 237 -7.83 -7.81 -3.72
C ALA A 237 -6.49 -7.09 -3.95
N CYS A 238 -6.47 -5.88 -4.53
CA CYS A 238 -5.25 -5.09 -4.64
C CYS A 238 -4.86 -4.46 -3.29
N GLY A 239 -3.80 -5.00 -2.68
CA GLY A 239 -3.38 -4.62 -1.33
C GLY A 239 -2.89 -3.18 -1.14
N PRO A 240 -1.95 -2.68 -1.96
CA PRO A 240 -1.51 -1.30 -1.82
C PRO A 240 -2.61 -0.29 -2.17
N ASP A 241 -3.41 -0.57 -3.19
CA ASP A 241 -4.46 0.34 -3.65
C ASP A 241 -5.58 0.45 -2.62
N SER A 242 -5.92 -0.63 -1.89
CA SER A 242 -6.92 -0.55 -0.82
C SER A 242 -6.52 0.38 0.31
N ILE A 243 -5.23 0.63 0.50
CA ILE A 243 -4.73 1.62 1.47
C ILE A 243 -4.62 3.01 0.85
N LYS A 244 -4.03 3.10 -0.35
CA LYS A 244 -3.73 4.40 -0.97
C LYS A 244 -4.95 5.13 -1.49
N PHE A 245 -6.03 4.42 -1.74
CA PHE A 245 -7.33 5.02 -2.03
C PHE A 245 -7.76 6.07 -0.99
N LEU A 246 -7.49 5.85 0.31
CA LEU A 246 -7.84 6.81 1.37
C LEU A 246 -7.09 8.14 1.24
N MET A 247 -5.84 8.08 0.79
CA MET A 247 -5.03 9.27 0.54
C MET A 247 -5.46 9.98 -0.75
N GLU A 248 -5.79 9.23 -1.80
CA GLU A 248 -6.36 9.75 -3.05
C GLU A 248 -7.69 10.49 -2.78
N ASP A 249 -8.59 9.91 -1.99
CA ASP A 249 -9.83 10.57 -1.55
C ASP A 249 -9.54 11.88 -0.83
N ALA A 250 -8.58 11.89 0.10
CA ALA A 250 -8.16 13.11 0.78
C ALA A 250 -7.59 14.17 -0.19
N ILE A 251 -6.80 13.78 -1.19
CA ILE A 251 -6.28 14.70 -2.23
C ILE A 251 -7.45 15.41 -2.93
N PHE A 252 -8.42 14.65 -3.46
CA PHE A 252 -9.51 15.22 -4.24
C PHE A 252 -10.50 16.01 -3.36
N ARG A 253 -10.76 15.55 -2.13
CA ARG A 253 -11.54 16.30 -1.14
C ARG A 253 -10.91 17.65 -0.79
N ARG A 254 -9.58 17.69 -0.56
CA ARG A 254 -8.85 18.94 -0.26
C ARG A 254 -8.87 19.92 -1.44
N ALA A 255 -8.83 19.41 -2.68
CA ALA A 255 -9.02 20.20 -3.89
C ALA A 255 -10.50 20.58 -4.16
N GLY A 256 -11.44 19.95 -3.45
CA GLY A 256 -12.88 20.08 -3.71
C GLY A 256 -13.29 19.56 -5.10
N LYS A 257 -12.54 18.61 -5.68
CA LYS A 257 -12.77 18.07 -7.02
C LYS A 257 -13.53 16.75 -6.96
N PRO A 258 -14.56 16.53 -7.81
CA PRO A 258 -15.27 15.27 -7.86
C PRO A 258 -14.32 14.09 -8.16
N PHE A 259 -14.53 12.98 -7.45
CA PHE A 259 -13.72 11.77 -7.55
C PHE A 259 -14.58 10.55 -7.85
N LEU A 260 -14.32 9.86 -8.97
CA LEU A 260 -14.98 8.61 -9.32
C LEU A 260 -14.07 7.43 -9.05
N HIS A 261 -14.58 6.43 -8.33
CA HIS A 261 -13.93 5.16 -8.10
C HIS A 261 -14.71 4.01 -8.74
N LEU A 262 -14.03 3.24 -9.58
CA LEU A 262 -14.50 2.02 -10.22
C LEU A 262 -13.65 0.84 -9.74
N LEU A 263 -14.26 -0.07 -9.00
CA LEU A 263 -13.66 -1.32 -8.56
C LEU A 263 -14.15 -2.45 -9.47
N THR A 264 -13.23 -3.18 -10.09
CA THR A 264 -13.53 -4.32 -10.96
C THR A 264 -12.93 -5.61 -10.42
N ASP A 265 -13.71 -6.68 -10.47
CA ASP A 265 -13.25 -8.05 -10.23
C ASP A 265 -12.82 -8.77 -11.52
N ALA A 266 -12.82 -8.04 -12.66
CA ALA A 266 -12.61 -8.55 -14.02
C ALA A 266 -13.55 -9.72 -14.42
N GLN A 267 -14.68 -9.87 -13.73
CA GLN A 267 -15.73 -10.84 -14.04
C GLN A 267 -17.10 -10.19 -14.30
N THR A 268 -17.27 -8.89 -13.95
CA THR A 268 -18.57 -8.21 -14.02
C THR A 268 -18.87 -7.53 -15.36
N ASN A 269 -20.16 -7.57 -15.73
CA ASN A 269 -20.77 -6.73 -16.76
C ASN A 269 -20.60 -5.24 -16.41
N ASN A 270 -20.10 -4.43 -17.35
CA ASN A 270 -19.82 -3.00 -17.17
C ASN A 270 -21.06 -2.10 -17.01
N ALA A 271 -22.28 -2.65 -17.08
CA ALA A 271 -23.50 -1.87 -16.96
C ALA A 271 -23.54 -0.92 -15.73
N PRO A 272 -23.08 -1.32 -14.52
CA PRO A 272 -23.01 -0.42 -13.37
C PRO A 272 -21.97 0.71 -13.52
N PHE A 273 -20.94 0.53 -14.35
CA PHE A 273 -19.92 1.57 -14.58
C PHE A 273 -20.45 2.67 -15.47
N VAL A 274 -21.30 2.33 -16.46
CA VAL A 274 -21.94 3.30 -17.35
C VAL A 274 -22.77 4.31 -16.55
N THR A 275 -23.65 3.82 -15.65
CA THR A 275 -24.52 4.68 -14.83
C THR A 275 -23.71 5.57 -13.88
N ARG A 276 -22.64 5.04 -13.27
CA ARG A 276 -21.71 5.80 -12.44
C ARG A 276 -20.96 6.87 -13.24
N ALA A 277 -20.55 6.58 -14.48
CA ALA A 277 -19.90 7.53 -15.36
C ALA A 277 -20.83 8.71 -15.72
N GLU A 278 -22.11 8.46 -16.03
CA GLU A 278 -23.07 9.58 -16.29
C GLU A 278 -23.31 10.43 -15.04
N ALA A 279 -23.46 9.78 -13.89
CA ALA A 279 -23.63 10.50 -12.63
C ALA A 279 -22.39 11.37 -12.34
N PHE A 280 -21.20 10.84 -12.58
CA PHE A 280 -19.95 11.57 -12.41
C PHE A 280 -19.82 12.75 -13.36
N GLU A 281 -20.14 12.58 -14.64
CA GLU A 281 -20.15 13.65 -15.63
C GLU A 281 -21.05 14.82 -15.19
N ARG A 282 -22.25 14.53 -14.67
CA ARG A 282 -23.18 15.56 -14.17
C ARG A 282 -22.65 16.35 -12.98
N VAL A 283 -21.85 15.71 -12.13
CA VAL A 283 -21.20 16.38 -10.99
C VAL A 283 -19.99 17.19 -11.47
N ALA A 284 -19.15 16.60 -12.32
CA ALA A 284 -18.00 17.26 -12.94
C ALA A 284 -18.41 18.48 -13.75
N SER A 285 -19.56 18.44 -14.42
CA SER A 285 -20.06 19.54 -15.26
C SER A 285 -20.42 20.81 -14.48
N ARG A 286 -20.77 20.65 -13.20
CA ARG A 286 -21.12 21.73 -12.28
C ARG A 286 -19.92 22.24 -11.47
N TRP A 287 -18.82 21.51 -11.48
CA TRP A 287 -17.61 21.90 -10.76
C TRP A 287 -16.92 23.09 -11.42
N GLN A 288 -16.42 23.99 -10.59
CA GLN A 288 -15.69 25.19 -11.00
C GLN A 288 -14.21 25.09 -10.60
N PRO A 289 -13.28 25.55 -11.46
CA PRO A 289 -11.85 25.57 -11.16
C PRO A 289 -11.53 26.24 -9.82
N LYS A 290 -10.68 25.58 -9.03
CA LYS A 290 -10.17 26.11 -7.77
C LYS A 290 -8.67 25.93 -7.72
N GLU A 291 -7.96 27.04 -7.56
CA GLU A 291 -6.51 26.98 -7.33
C GLU A 291 -6.24 26.33 -5.97
N THR A 292 -5.43 25.27 -5.99
CA THR A 292 -5.04 24.55 -4.79
C THR A 292 -3.52 24.44 -4.77
N PRO A 293 -2.84 25.16 -3.85
CA PRO A 293 -1.39 25.09 -3.69
C PRO A 293 -0.91 23.67 -3.39
N LEU A 294 0.32 23.34 -3.80
CA LEU A 294 0.86 21.98 -3.68
C LEU A 294 0.93 21.51 -2.22
N GLU A 295 1.17 22.44 -1.30
CA GLU A 295 1.34 22.22 0.14
C GLU A 295 0.06 21.67 0.78
N ARG A 296 -1.11 21.92 0.18
CA ARG A 296 -2.39 21.31 0.61
C ARG A 296 -2.40 19.79 0.45
N PHE A 297 -1.54 19.24 -0.40
CA PHE A 297 -1.40 17.80 -0.62
C PHE A 297 -0.25 17.21 0.19
N SER A 298 0.30 17.93 1.16
CA SER A 298 1.23 17.35 2.12
C SER A 298 0.48 16.46 3.12
N PHE A 299 1.03 15.26 3.32
CA PHE A 299 0.67 14.26 4.30
C PHE A 299 1.84 14.00 5.26
N VAL A 300 2.84 14.87 5.26
CA VAL A 300 3.94 14.86 6.23
C VAL A 300 3.34 15.17 7.60
N ARG A 301 3.59 14.26 8.54
CA ARG A 301 3.10 14.37 9.91
C ARG A 301 4.00 15.36 10.63
N ARG A 302 3.40 16.17 11.50
CA ARG A 302 4.17 17.06 12.36
C ARG A 302 5.07 16.21 13.26
N SER A 303 6.29 16.69 13.49
CA SER A 303 7.13 16.11 14.54
C SER A 303 6.31 16.08 15.84
N PRO A 304 6.42 15.03 16.65
CA PRO A 304 5.68 14.95 17.89
C PRO A 304 6.24 16.01 18.87
N ASP A 305 5.75 17.24 18.77
CA ASP A 305 5.97 18.28 19.76
C ASP A 305 5.08 17.98 20.98
N GLY A 306 5.64 18.11 22.18
CA GLY A 306 4.89 17.92 23.43
C GLY A 306 4.53 16.46 23.74
N VAL A 307 5.44 15.51 23.48
CA VAL A 307 5.33 14.10 23.93
C VAL A 307 5.28 14.00 25.46
N GLU A 308 6.00 14.89 26.15
CA GLU A 308 6.10 14.90 27.61
C GLU A 308 4.73 15.15 28.27
N GLY A 309 4.40 14.33 29.28
CA GLY A 309 3.16 14.47 30.05
C GLY A 309 1.89 13.94 29.37
N ARG A 310 1.97 13.46 28.12
CA ARG A 310 0.84 12.81 27.44
C ARG A 310 0.74 11.33 27.78
N ARG A 311 -0.50 10.82 27.74
CA ARG A 311 -0.79 9.39 27.83
C ARG A 311 -0.59 8.72 26.46
N TRP A 312 0.25 7.69 26.43
CA TRP A 312 0.57 6.89 25.25
C TRP A 312 -0.51 5.85 25.02
N LEU A 313 -1.32 6.02 23.98
CA LEU A 313 -2.26 5.02 23.51
C LEU A 313 -1.53 4.04 22.59
N ILE A 314 -1.49 2.77 22.98
CA ILE A 314 -0.78 1.69 22.29
C ILE A 314 -1.81 0.70 21.73
N PRO A 315 -1.73 0.28 20.45
CA PRO A 315 -2.59 -0.75 19.92
C PRO A 315 -2.27 -2.11 20.56
N TRP A 316 -3.30 -2.94 20.74
CA TRP A 316 -3.08 -4.32 21.13
C TRP A 316 -2.52 -5.11 19.94
N MET A 317 -1.29 -5.58 20.05
CA MET A 317 -0.59 -6.36 19.02
C MET A 317 -0.09 -7.70 19.58
N GLY A 318 -0.83 -8.25 20.54
CA GLY A 318 -0.44 -9.40 21.34
C GLY A 318 0.06 -9.00 22.74
N ASN A 319 0.51 -10.00 23.51
CA ASN A 319 0.90 -9.81 24.91
C ASN A 319 2.11 -8.90 25.10
N ALA A 320 2.90 -8.71 24.04
CA ALA A 320 4.00 -7.73 24.02
C ALA A 320 3.51 -6.30 24.25
N SER A 321 2.33 -5.91 23.76
CA SER A 321 1.76 -4.58 24.03
C SER A 321 1.47 -4.38 25.52
N THR A 322 0.91 -5.40 26.18
CA THR A 322 0.57 -5.36 27.61
C THR A 322 1.81 -5.26 28.48
N LEU A 323 2.78 -6.15 28.28
CA LEU A 323 4.01 -6.15 29.07
C LEU A 323 4.89 -4.93 28.75
N GLY A 324 4.91 -4.49 27.49
CA GLY A 324 5.60 -3.26 27.07
C GLY A 324 5.01 -2.00 27.70
N ALA A 325 3.68 -1.89 27.79
CA ALA A 325 3.03 -0.79 28.49
C ALA A 325 3.31 -0.80 30.00
N ALA A 326 3.40 -1.99 30.62
CA ALA A 326 3.80 -2.12 32.02
C ALA A 326 5.25 -1.67 32.27
N ALA A 327 6.18 -2.11 31.41
CA ALA A 327 7.56 -1.67 31.43
C ALA A 327 7.67 -0.15 31.21
N ALA A 328 6.92 0.41 30.27
CA ALA A 328 6.89 1.86 30.05
C ALA A 328 6.44 2.64 31.30
N LYS A 329 5.45 2.13 32.04
CA LYS A 329 5.00 2.72 33.31
C LYS A 329 6.07 2.73 34.39
N TYR A 330 6.87 1.67 34.52
CA TYR A 330 8.00 1.64 35.45
C TYR A 330 8.98 2.79 35.18
N TRP A 331 9.22 3.08 33.89
CA TRP A 331 10.05 4.20 33.45
C TRP A 331 9.34 5.56 33.42
N GLY A 332 8.14 5.68 34.01
CA GLY A 332 7.40 6.93 34.16
C GLY A 332 6.60 7.38 32.93
N ILE A 333 6.45 6.52 31.93
CA ILE A 333 5.60 6.80 30.76
C ILE A 333 4.18 6.31 31.06
N ASP A 334 3.20 7.22 31.09
CA ASP A 334 1.79 6.84 31.22
C ASP A 334 1.31 6.18 29.92
N ALA A 335 1.26 4.85 29.90
CA ALA A 335 0.83 4.07 28.74
C ALA A 335 -0.48 3.33 28.99
N VAL A 336 -1.36 3.30 28.00
CA VAL A 336 -2.60 2.52 28.00
C VAL A 336 -2.71 1.73 26.70
N VAL A 337 -3.03 0.44 26.83
CA VAL A 337 -3.32 -0.42 25.67
C VAL A 337 -4.79 -0.27 25.31
N ALA A 338 -5.08 -0.02 24.03
CA ALA A 338 -6.45 0.04 23.55
C ALA A 338 -7.14 -1.33 23.74
N PRO A 339 -8.38 -1.36 24.26
CA PRO A 339 -9.19 -2.57 24.23
C PRO A 339 -9.31 -3.06 22.79
N THR A 340 -9.22 -4.38 22.61
CA THR A 340 -9.30 -5.01 21.29
C THR A 340 -10.53 -5.90 21.18
N ASP A 341 -10.93 -6.19 19.95
CA ASP A 341 -12.05 -7.06 19.62
C ASP A 341 -13.41 -6.63 20.20
N THR A 342 -13.62 -5.32 20.36
CA THR A 342 -14.93 -4.81 20.82
C THR A 342 -15.88 -4.58 19.65
N PRO A 343 -17.21 -4.68 19.86
CA PRO A 343 -18.20 -4.34 18.83
C PRO A 343 -18.00 -2.93 18.25
N GLU A 344 -17.69 -1.95 19.10
CA GLU A 344 -17.47 -0.55 18.71
C GLU A 344 -16.21 -0.38 17.86
N SER A 345 -15.15 -1.14 18.15
CA SER A 345 -13.94 -1.15 17.31
C SER A 345 -14.24 -1.65 15.90
N ARG A 346 -15.04 -2.73 15.77
CA ARG A 346 -15.42 -3.31 14.48
C ARG A 346 -16.27 -2.33 13.66
N GLU A 347 -17.31 -1.75 14.27
CA GLU A 347 -18.17 -0.74 13.64
C GLU A 347 -17.35 0.50 13.21
N THR A 348 -16.44 0.95 14.07
CA THR A 348 -15.55 2.09 13.76
C THR A 348 -14.67 1.79 12.55
N ALA A 349 -14.09 0.59 12.48
CA ALA A 349 -13.25 0.17 11.36
C ALA A 349 -14.02 0.10 10.05
N GLU A 350 -15.22 -0.50 10.04
CA GLU A 350 -16.08 -0.60 8.84
C GLU A 350 -16.48 0.78 8.31
N ARG A 351 -16.73 1.74 9.20
CA ARG A 351 -17.07 3.12 8.82
C ARG A 351 -15.90 3.87 8.20
N LEU A 352 -14.67 3.65 8.67
CA LEU A 352 -13.49 4.43 8.26
C LEU A 352 -12.74 3.78 7.09
N ILE A 353 -12.76 2.46 6.99
CA ILE A 353 -12.02 1.68 6.00
C ILE A 353 -13.03 0.97 5.11
N SER A 354 -13.45 1.68 4.06
CA SER A 354 -14.45 1.23 3.09
C SER A 354 -13.91 0.25 2.04
N THR A 355 -12.59 0.01 2.05
CA THR A 355 -11.89 -0.85 1.08
C THR A 355 -11.50 -2.19 1.71
N GLU A 356 -11.28 -3.19 0.86
CA GLU A 356 -10.79 -4.51 1.29
C GLU A 356 -9.30 -4.46 1.64
N THR A 357 -9.02 -4.11 2.89
CA THR A 357 -7.67 -4.05 3.48
C THR A 357 -7.36 -5.32 4.27
N CYS A 358 -6.13 -5.42 4.77
CA CYS A 358 -5.76 -6.52 5.66
C CYS A 358 -6.52 -6.39 7.00
N PHE A 359 -6.98 -7.52 7.53
CA PHE A 359 -7.73 -7.55 8.79
C PHE A 359 -7.02 -6.86 9.97
N PRO A 360 -5.68 -7.01 10.16
CA PRO A 360 -4.99 -6.33 11.25
C PRO A 360 -5.05 -4.80 11.16
N LEU A 361 -5.16 -4.20 9.96
CA LEU A 361 -5.36 -2.75 9.83
C LEU A 361 -6.71 -2.34 10.42
N LYS A 362 -7.78 -3.06 10.05
CA LYS A 362 -9.14 -2.80 10.54
C LYS A 362 -9.19 -2.91 12.07
N GLY A 363 -8.60 -3.97 12.64
CA GLY A 363 -8.50 -4.13 14.10
C GLY A 363 -7.77 -2.98 14.76
N VAL A 364 -6.53 -2.72 14.35
CA VAL A 364 -5.67 -1.69 14.96
C VAL A 364 -6.28 -0.29 14.88
N ILE A 365 -6.77 0.13 13.70
CA ILE A 365 -7.38 1.44 13.52
C ILE A 365 -8.71 1.53 14.26
N GLY A 366 -9.53 0.48 14.19
CA GLY A 366 -10.81 0.39 14.91
C GLY A 366 -10.63 0.58 16.40
N ASP A 367 -9.71 -0.18 17.02
CA ASP A 367 -9.43 -0.16 18.45
C ASP A 367 -8.96 1.23 18.93
N LEU A 368 -7.99 1.81 18.22
CA LEU A 368 -7.42 3.11 18.58
C LEU A 368 -8.44 4.25 18.44
N ILE A 369 -9.17 4.29 17.32
CA ILE A 369 -10.13 5.36 17.07
C ILE A 369 -11.35 5.22 17.96
N SER A 370 -11.88 4.01 18.15
CA SER A 370 -13.03 3.74 19.04
C SER A 370 -12.71 4.19 20.47
N PHE A 371 -11.50 3.86 20.96
CA PHE A 371 -11.04 4.32 22.27
C PHE A 371 -11.06 5.85 22.39
N LEU A 372 -10.46 6.56 21.42
CA LEU A 372 -10.37 8.02 21.45
C LEU A 372 -11.76 8.69 21.33
N VAL A 373 -12.65 8.14 20.49
CA VAL A 373 -14.03 8.62 20.36
C VAL A 373 -14.78 8.45 21.68
N ARG A 374 -14.62 7.32 22.38
CA ARG A 374 -15.24 7.11 23.70
C ARG A 374 -14.72 8.12 24.73
N GLU A 375 -13.41 8.29 24.84
CA GLU A 375 -12.81 9.29 25.74
C GLU A 375 -13.30 10.70 25.43
N ALA A 376 -13.46 11.04 24.14
CA ALA A 376 -13.92 12.35 23.71
C ALA A 376 -15.39 12.60 24.06
N ARG A 377 -16.24 11.57 24.12
CA ARG A 377 -17.64 11.69 24.59
C ARG A 377 -17.71 12.05 26.07
N GLU A 378 -16.78 11.56 26.87
CA GLU A 378 -16.76 11.80 28.32
C GLU A 378 -16.06 13.12 28.69
N LYS A 379 -14.95 13.45 28.02
CA LYS A 379 -14.04 14.52 28.44
C LYS A 379 -13.94 15.69 27.46
N GLY A 380 -14.54 15.55 26.27
CA GLY A 380 -14.44 16.51 25.16
C GLY A 380 -13.23 16.26 24.25
N ALA A 381 -13.41 16.51 22.95
CA ALA A 381 -12.41 16.24 21.92
C ALA A 381 -11.11 17.05 22.09
N GLU A 382 -11.20 18.31 22.53
CA GLU A 382 -10.03 19.16 22.72
C GLU A 382 -9.10 18.62 23.82
N ARG A 383 -9.70 18.17 24.92
CA ARG A 383 -8.97 17.59 26.04
C ARG A 383 -8.29 16.28 25.63
N VAL A 384 -8.97 15.43 24.86
CA VAL A 384 -8.36 14.21 24.30
C VAL A 384 -7.18 14.57 23.39
N CYS A 385 -7.31 15.60 22.55
CA CYS A 385 -6.23 16.04 21.67
C CYS A 385 -4.99 16.54 22.42
N SER A 386 -5.14 17.09 23.63
CA SER A 386 -4.03 17.54 24.47
C SER A 386 -3.46 16.44 25.37
N GLU A 387 -4.28 15.52 25.86
CA GLU A 387 -3.88 14.50 26.84
C GLU A 387 -3.24 13.27 26.20
N TYR A 388 -3.63 12.92 24.97
CA TYR A 388 -3.19 11.67 24.34
C TYR A 388 -2.13 11.88 23.26
N LEU A 389 -1.31 10.85 23.08
CA LEU A 389 -0.55 10.57 21.87
C LEU A 389 -0.81 9.12 21.43
N VAL A 390 -0.64 8.81 20.16
CA VAL A 390 -0.77 7.43 19.67
C VAL A 390 0.58 6.86 19.29
N PHE A 391 0.91 5.68 19.82
CA PHE A 391 2.08 4.92 19.42
C PHE A 391 1.70 3.95 18.29
N MET A 392 2.32 4.12 17.12
CA MET A 392 2.08 3.27 15.94
C MET A 392 3.39 2.96 15.23
N PRO A 393 4.09 1.86 15.58
CA PRO A 393 5.32 1.48 14.90
C PRO A 393 5.07 1.24 13.42
N THR A 394 6.11 1.41 12.59
CA THR A 394 6.01 1.30 11.14
C THR A 394 7.23 0.62 10.52
N THR A 395 7.10 0.18 9.27
CA THR A 395 8.17 -0.44 8.48
C THR A 395 8.36 0.31 7.17
N SER A 396 9.53 0.17 6.55
CA SER A 396 9.81 0.66 5.19
C SER A 396 9.83 -0.46 4.14
N GLY A 397 9.23 -1.61 4.48
CA GLY A 397 9.10 -2.82 3.63
C GLY A 397 7.82 -2.80 2.79
N PRO A 398 7.66 -3.65 1.74
CA PRO A 398 6.50 -3.63 0.84
C PRO A 398 5.18 -4.07 1.51
N CYS A 399 5.24 -4.39 2.81
CA CYS A 399 4.13 -4.76 3.66
C CYS A 399 3.15 -3.59 3.84
N ARG A 400 1.86 -3.89 3.99
CA ARG A 400 0.82 -2.90 4.31
C ARG A 400 1.01 -2.21 5.67
N PHE A 401 1.67 -2.88 6.62
CA PHE A 401 1.92 -2.38 7.97
C PHE A 401 2.66 -1.03 7.99
N GLY A 402 3.59 -0.83 7.05
CA GLY A 402 4.33 0.43 6.90
C GLY A 402 3.46 1.67 6.64
N LYS A 403 2.19 1.46 6.30
CA LYS A 403 1.20 2.50 5.98
C LYS A 403 0.15 2.72 7.07
N TYR A 404 0.14 1.94 8.15
CA TYR A 404 -0.91 2.01 9.17
C TYR A 404 -0.97 3.39 9.82
N ALA A 405 0.19 3.98 10.08
CA ALA A 405 0.26 5.29 10.71
C ALA A 405 -0.25 6.42 9.78
N GLU A 406 -0.14 6.25 8.45
CA GLU A 406 -0.74 7.19 7.48
C GLU A 406 -2.27 7.08 7.48
N VAL A 407 -2.80 5.85 7.47
CA VAL A 407 -4.25 5.59 7.55
C VAL A 407 -4.83 6.12 8.85
N LEU A 408 -4.11 5.92 9.96
CA LEU A 408 -4.47 6.46 11.27
C LEU A 408 -4.53 7.98 11.24
N ALA A 409 -3.52 8.64 10.68
CA ALA A 409 -3.48 10.10 10.58
C ALA A 409 -4.68 10.66 9.78
N LEU A 410 -4.99 10.05 8.63
CA LEU A 410 -6.16 10.42 7.81
C LEU A 410 -7.48 10.21 8.57
N SER A 411 -7.60 9.10 9.29
CA SER A 411 -8.78 8.78 10.09
C SER A 411 -8.97 9.78 11.23
N LEU A 412 -7.89 10.12 11.94
CA LEU A 412 -7.90 11.15 13.00
C LEU A 412 -8.27 12.52 12.43
N GLU A 413 -7.71 12.92 11.28
CA GLU A 413 -8.06 14.18 10.60
C GLU A 413 -9.56 14.25 10.30
N SER A 414 -10.14 13.19 9.71
CA SER A 414 -11.56 13.14 9.34
C SER A 414 -12.53 13.25 10.52
N LEU A 415 -12.07 12.89 11.73
CA LEU A 415 -12.88 12.91 12.95
C LEU A 415 -12.58 14.12 13.85
N GLY A 416 -11.73 15.05 13.40
CA GLY A 416 -11.36 16.24 14.18
C GLY A 416 -10.28 16.00 15.24
N PHE A 417 -9.66 14.81 15.24
CA PHE A 417 -8.56 14.43 16.14
C PHE A 417 -7.16 14.60 15.52
N GLY A 418 -7.05 15.25 14.35
CA GLY A 418 -5.77 15.42 13.64
C GLY A 418 -4.67 16.18 14.39
N ARG A 419 -4.98 16.75 15.58
CA ARG A 419 -4.01 17.37 16.50
C ARG A 419 -3.28 16.34 17.39
N ILE A 420 -3.76 15.10 17.47
CA ILE A 420 -3.12 14.05 18.27
C ILE A 420 -1.81 13.62 17.58
N PRO A 421 -0.65 13.71 18.25
CA PRO A 421 0.61 13.27 17.67
C PRO A 421 0.67 11.75 17.56
N ILE A 422 1.28 11.26 16.48
CA ILE A 422 1.53 9.85 16.24
C ILE A 422 3.04 9.60 16.33
N VAL A 423 3.47 8.82 17.32
CA VAL A 423 4.84 8.37 17.49
C VAL A 423 5.02 7.08 16.69
N SER A 424 5.76 7.15 15.57
CA SER A 424 5.96 6.04 14.64
C SER A 424 7.42 5.65 14.48
N PRO A 425 7.98 4.89 15.42
CA PRO A 425 9.33 4.33 15.26
C PRO A 425 9.40 3.40 14.06
N THR A 426 10.55 3.39 13.37
CA THR A 426 10.74 2.65 12.11
C THR A 426 11.88 1.63 12.22
N THR A 427 11.82 0.57 11.40
CA THR A 427 12.92 -0.40 11.23
C THR A 427 14.24 0.26 10.85
N GLU A 428 14.20 1.28 9.99
CA GLU A 428 15.40 1.93 9.46
C GLU A 428 16.21 2.64 10.53
N LYS A 429 15.54 3.15 11.56
CA LYS A 429 16.17 3.82 12.70
C LYS A 429 16.27 2.90 13.93
N GLY A 430 15.98 1.60 13.78
CA GLY A 430 16.10 0.59 14.83
C GLY A 430 14.98 0.60 15.88
N TYR A 431 13.81 1.18 15.57
CA TYR A 431 12.61 1.34 16.43
C TYR A 431 12.76 2.08 17.76
N LEU A 432 13.99 2.28 18.22
CA LEU A 432 14.32 2.85 19.52
C LEU A 432 15.09 4.17 19.35
N ASP A 433 14.90 4.83 18.21
CA ASP A 433 15.48 6.14 17.94
C ASP A 433 14.92 7.19 18.91
N PRO A 434 15.76 7.83 19.73
CA PRO A 434 15.31 8.76 20.78
C PRO A 434 14.57 9.97 20.22
N LYS A 435 14.98 10.45 19.05
CA LYS A 435 14.32 11.59 18.37
C LYS A 435 12.90 11.23 17.95
N THR A 436 12.71 10.03 17.41
CA THR A 436 11.40 9.54 17.00
C THR A 436 10.46 9.29 18.19
N LEU A 437 11.00 8.84 19.31
CA LEU A 437 10.23 8.62 20.54
C LEU A 437 9.99 9.90 21.35
N GLY A 438 10.66 11.02 21.03
CA GLY A 438 10.58 12.26 21.80
C GLY A 438 11.16 12.14 23.22
N ILE A 439 12.08 11.19 23.46
CA ILE A 439 12.66 10.93 24.79
C ILE A 439 14.06 11.56 24.88
N THR A 440 14.22 12.50 25.80
CA THR A 440 15.45 13.28 26.02
C THR A 440 16.36 12.73 27.12
N TRP A 441 16.07 11.53 27.65
CA TRP A 441 16.78 10.94 28.79
C TRP A 441 18.29 10.72 28.58
N PRO A 442 19.10 10.70 29.66
CA PRO A 442 20.50 10.31 29.62
C PRO A 442 20.70 8.90 29.02
N LEU A 443 21.88 8.66 28.45
CA LEU A 443 22.19 7.40 27.74
C LEU A 443 21.95 6.15 28.60
N MET A 444 22.34 6.16 29.87
CA MET A 444 22.19 5.01 30.77
C MET A 444 20.72 4.71 31.10
N THR A 445 19.93 5.73 31.43
CA THR A 445 18.48 5.62 31.66
C THR A 445 17.79 5.06 30.41
N ARG A 446 18.17 5.58 29.24
CA ARG A 446 17.64 5.15 27.96
C ARG A 446 17.99 3.69 27.64
N ALA A 447 19.23 3.28 27.89
CA ALA A 447 19.66 1.89 27.72
C ALA A 447 18.88 0.94 28.64
N GLY A 448 18.64 1.35 29.89
CA GLY A 448 17.79 0.62 30.84
C GLY A 448 16.36 0.44 30.32
N PHE A 449 15.71 1.55 29.90
CA PHE A 449 14.37 1.52 29.31
C PHE A 449 14.28 0.55 28.13
N PHE A 450 15.20 0.65 27.18
CA PHE A 450 15.20 -0.21 26.01
C PHE A 450 15.46 -1.68 26.33
N ARG A 451 16.35 -1.96 27.28
CA ARG A 451 16.56 -3.32 27.78
C ARG A 451 15.28 -3.90 28.36
N ASP A 452 14.55 -3.12 29.15
CA ASP A 452 13.34 -3.62 29.82
C ASP A 452 12.16 -3.79 28.84
N ILE A 453 12.01 -2.89 27.86
CA ILE A 453 11.07 -3.08 26.73
C ILE A 453 11.43 -4.33 25.92
N TYR A 454 12.71 -4.56 25.66
CA TYR A 454 13.12 -5.78 24.95
C TYR A 454 12.84 -7.05 25.77
N ASN A 455 13.13 -7.01 27.07
CA ASN A 455 12.82 -8.10 28.00
C ASN A 455 11.30 -8.35 28.08
N SER A 456 10.48 -7.31 28.02
CA SER A 456 9.01 -7.46 28.03
C SER A 456 8.51 -8.14 26.76
N ILE A 457 9.08 -7.81 25.60
CA ILE A 457 8.78 -8.50 24.33
C ILE A 457 9.20 -9.97 24.41
N ARG A 458 10.41 -10.26 24.89
CA ARG A 458 10.90 -11.64 25.06
C ARG A 458 10.08 -12.46 26.05
N ALA A 459 9.65 -11.85 27.15
CA ALA A 459 8.79 -12.50 28.13
C ALA A 459 7.39 -12.80 27.55
N ALA A 460 6.83 -11.89 26.75
CA ALA A 460 5.58 -12.12 26.05
C ALA A 460 5.70 -13.26 25.02
N ASP A 461 6.76 -13.27 24.21
CA ASP A 461 7.05 -14.31 23.23
C ASP A 461 7.16 -15.70 23.89
N LEU A 462 7.93 -15.79 24.98
CA LEU A 462 8.03 -17.03 25.77
C LEU A 462 6.68 -17.46 26.35
N PHE A 463 5.89 -16.50 26.87
CA PHE A 463 4.56 -16.80 27.40
C PHE A 463 3.63 -17.36 26.30
N ASP A 464 3.61 -16.72 25.13
CA ASP A 464 2.81 -17.14 23.99
C ASP A 464 3.23 -18.52 23.48
N ASP A 465 4.52 -18.79 23.37
CA ASP A 465 5.07 -20.10 23.02
C ASP A 465 4.61 -21.20 23.99
N LEU A 466 4.67 -20.93 25.30
CA LEU A 466 4.20 -21.88 26.31
C LEU A 466 2.69 -22.12 26.19
N VAL A 467 1.90 -21.07 25.97
CA VAL A 467 0.45 -21.19 25.77
C VAL A 467 0.16 -22.02 24.53
N LEU A 468 0.75 -21.70 23.38
CA LEU A 468 0.52 -22.39 22.11
C LEU A 468 0.99 -23.84 22.16
N ARG A 469 2.08 -24.13 22.87
CA ARG A 469 2.62 -25.48 23.03
C ARG A 469 1.74 -26.37 23.91
N PHE A 470 1.21 -25.87 25.02
CA PHE A 470 0.54 -26.71 26.01
C PHE A 470 -0.99 -26.66 25.96
N ARG A 471 -1.58 -25.53 25.53
CA ARG A 471 -3.05 -25.36 25.51
C ARG A 471 -3.78 -26.42 24.67
N PRO A 472 -3.31 -26.83 23.47
CA PRO A 472 -4.02 -27.83 22.66
C PRO A 472 -4.15 -29.20 23.34
N TYR A 473 -3.20 -29.55 24.20
CA TYR A 473 -3.12 -30.84 24.91
C TYR A 473 -3.72 -30.80 26.33
N SER A 474 -4.21 -29.64 26.78
CA SER A 474 -4.80 -29.51 28.11
C SER A 474 -6.15 -30.23 28.19
N ALA A 475 -6.29 -31.12 29.18
CA ALA A 475 -7.54 -31.80 29.47
C ALA A 475 -8.65 -30.84 29.93
N ASP A 476 -8.29 -29.77 30.65
CA ASP A 476 -9.19 -28.69 31.06
C ASP A 476 -8.68 -27.34 30.54
N ARG A 477 -9.19 -26.95 29.38
CA ARG A 477 -8.86 -25.68 28.72
C ARG A 477 -9.30 -24.46 29.55
N GLY A 478 -10.36 -24.57 30.35
CA GLY A 478 -10.84 -23.47 31.18
C GLY A 478 -9.87 -23.16 32.32
N SER A 479 -9.47 -24.19 33.05
CA SER A 479 -8.45 -24.08 34.10
C SER A 479 -7.09 -23.62 33.56
N PHE A 480 -6.70 -24.14 32.38
CA PHE A 480 -5.48 -23.68 31.70
C PHE A 480 -5.53 -22.18 31.38
N ASN A 481 -6.59 -21.70 30.73
CA ASN A 481 -6.71 -20.29 30.34
C ASN A 481 -6.73 -19.37 31.58
N LYS A 482 -7.40 -19.78 32.67
CA LYS A 482 -7.40 -19.04 33.94
C LYS A 482 -5.99 -18.95 34.54
N THR A 483 -5.26 -20.06 34.54
CA THR A 483 -3.87 -20.10 35.03
C THR A 483 -2.96 -19.23 34.17
N ALA A 484 -3.04 -19.37 32.84
CA ALA A 484 -2.27 -18.56 31.89
C ALA A 484 -2.54 -17.06 32.09
N SER A 485 -3.80 -16.66 32.21
CA SER A 485 -4.17 -15.26 32.48
C SER A 485 -3.57 -14.76 33.79
N GLY A 486 -3.64 -15.56 34.87
CA GLY A 486 -3.01 -15.21 36.14
C GLY A 486 -1.48 -15.07 36.06
N ARG A 487 -0.81 -15.91 35.26
CA ARG A 487 0.64 -15.80 35.02
C ARG A 487 1.00 -14.56 34.21
N LEU A 488 0.19 -14.19 33.21
CA LEU A 488 0.38 -12.96 32.46
C LEU A 488 0.24 -11.73 33.35
N SER A 489 -0.77 -11.69 34.24
CA SER A 489 -0.94 -10.60 35.20
C SER A 489 0.25 -10.48 36.17
N LEU A 490 0.84 -11.60 36.59
CA LEU A 490 2.04 -11.59 37.43
C LEU A 490 3.27 -11.05 36.68
N LEU A 491 3.43 -11.41 35.39
CA LEU A 491 4.47 -10.83 34.54
C LEU A 491 4.26 -9.31 34.38
N GLU A 492 3.02 -8.88 34.15
CA GLU A 492 2.68 -7.46 34.04
C GLU A 492 3.04 -6.68 35.31
N GLU A 493 2.74 -7.23 36.49
CA GLU A 493 3.11 -6.63 37.77
C GLU A 493 4.64 -6.56 37.95
N THR A 494 5.36 -7.59 37.48
CA THR A 494 6.83 -7.63 37.54
C THR A 494 7.46 -6.54 36.68
N PHE A 495 6.92 -6.25 35.49
CA PHE A 495 7.43 -5.17 34.64
C PHE A 495 7.01 -3.77 35.10
N ARG A 496 6.04 -3.66 36.02
CA ARG A 496 5.56 -2.37 36.54
C ARG A 496 6.34 -1.90 37.78
N ARG A 497 7.06 -2.80 38.45
CA ARG A 497 7.82 -2.57 39.68
C ARG A 497 9.31 -2.62 39.40
#